data_AF-A0A317K6W8-F1
#
_entry.id   AF-A0A317K6W8-F1
#
_cell.length_a   1.000
_cell.length_b   1.000
_cell.length_c   1.000
_cell.angle_alpha   90.00
_cell.angle_beta   90.00
_cell.angle_gamma   90.00
#
_symmetry.space_group_name_H-M   'P 1'
#
loop_
_entity.id
_entity.type
_entity.pdbx_description
1 polymer ?
#
loop_
_entity_poly.entity_id
_entity_poly.type
_entity_poly.pdbx_seq_one_letter_code
_entity_poly.pdbx_strand_id
1 'polypeptide(L)'
;MPRGDVRCSSAYDRARNRHRDGLAWSKTAVRTILLNRRYTGHQVWNKQRTDEVLLDVNDVALGHTPVMRWNQRDRWVTSNELVHEPLIQQADFDRVQDMLGRRARTATAPKRAHRSRHPYIFKSLSTAASAAGRCKASTPTASPTTAAASRRSMPWPTRSTTRTT
;
A
#
# COMPACT_ATOMS: atom_id res chain seq x y z
N MET A 1 -0.96 -8.85 -29.11
CA MET A 1 0.51 -8.69 -29.01
C MET A 1 0.84 -7.47 -28.19
N PRO A 2 1.78 -7.52 -27.22
CA PRO A 2 2.24 -6.31 -26.55
C PRO A 2 3.03 -5.48 -27.56
N ARG A 3 2.54 -4.27 -27.86
CA ARG A 3 3.22 -3.30 -28.73
C ARG A 3 4.26 -2.56 -27.87
N GLY A 4 5.54 -2.84 -28.09
CA GLY A 4 6.69 -2.17 -27.45
C GLY A 4 7.48 -3.08 -26.52
N ASP A 5 8.79 -3.15 -26.72
CA ASP A 5 9.79 -3.93 -25.95
C ASP A 5 10.04 -3.37 -24.52
N VAL A 6 9.07 -2.66 -23.94
CA VAL A 6 9.23 -2.05 -22.62
C VAL A 6 8.76 -3.02 -21.55
N ARG A 7 9.73 -3.72 -20.94
CA ARG A 7 9.48 -4.61 -19.80
C ARG A 7 8.89 -3.81 -18.64
N CYS A 8 7.87 -4.36 -17.98
CA CYS A 8 7.35 -3.80 -16.74
C CYS A 8 8.34 -4.04 -15.60
N SER A 9 8.35 -3.18 -14.59
CA SER A 9 9.28 -3.30 -13.45
C SER A 9 9.24 -4.67 -12.77
N SER A 10 8.07 -5.29 -12.69
CA SER A 10 7.90 -6.65 -12.17
C SER A 10 8.40 -7.76 -13.10
N ALA A 11 8.48 -7.51 -14.40
CA ALA A 11 9.11 -8.42 -15.36
C ALA A 11 10.63 -8.27 -15.37
N TYR A 12 11.12 -7.04 -15.15
CA TYR A 12 12.55 -6.75 -15.11
C TYR A 12 13.23 -7.42 -13.91
N ASP A 13 12.65 -7.33 -12.71
CA ASP A 13 13.11 -8.06 -11.52
C ASP A 13 12.02 -9.01 -11.01
N ARG A 14 12.01 -10.21 -11.60
CA ARG A 14 11.05 -11.28 -11.27
C ARG A 14 11.33 -11.92 -9.92
N ALA A 15 12.59 -11.99 -9.51
CA ALA A 15 13.00 -12.61 -8.26
C ALA A 15 12.42 -11.86 -7.05
N ARG A 16 12.50 -10.51 -7.07
CA ARG A 16 11.93 -9.67 -6.00
C ARG A 16 10.41 -9.56 -6.03
N ASN A 17 9.80 -9.66 -7.21
CA ASN A 17 8.36 -9.45 -7.42
C ASN A 17 7.58 -10.73 -7.70
N ARG A 18 7.91 -11.85 -7.03
CA ARG A 18 7.31 -13.17 -7.31
C ARG A 18 5.77 -13.20 -7.21
N HIS A 19 5.21 -12.34 -6.36
CA HIS A 19 3.77 -12.18 -6.10
C HIS A 19 2.99 -11.41 -7.19
N ARG A 20 3.66 -10.86 -8.22
CA ARG A 20 3.00 -10.15 -9.32
C ARG A 20 3.10 -10.93 -10.62
N ASP A 21 2.11 -10.76 -11.50
CA ASP A 21 2.01 -11.54 -12.75
C ASP A 21 3.08 -11.16 -13.79
N GLY A 22 3.65 -9.96 -13.73
CA GLY A 22 4.76 -9.55 -14.62
C GLY A 22 4.41 -9.41 -16.11
N LEU A 23 3.15 -9.67 -16.50
CA LEU A 23 2.76 -9.72 -17.92
C LEU A 23 2.74 -8.34 -18.60
N ALA A 24 2.36 -7.29 -17.88
CA ALA A 24 2.20 -5.95 -18.45
C ALA A 24 2.28 -4.85 -17.40
N TRP A 25 2.48 -3.63 -17.86
CA TRP A 25 2.34 -2.43 -17.04
C TRP A 25 0.91 -2.27 -16.54
N SER A 26 0.71 -2.27 -15.23
CA SER A 26 -0.59 -1.92 -14.66
C SER A 26 -0.85 -0.41 -14.82
N LYS A 27 -2.09 -0.04 -15.16
CA LYS A 27 -2.52 1.36 -15.26
C LYS A 27 -2.29 2.14 -13.96
N THR A 28 -2.45 1.47 -12.82
CA THR A 28 -2.19 2.04 -11.49
C THR A 28 -0.72 2.32 -11.28
N ALA A 29 0.19 1.43 -11.69
CA ALA A 29 1.63 1.68 -11.61
C ALA A 29 2.06 2.88 -12.45
N VAL A 30 1.62 2.96 -13.71
CA VAL A 30 1.91 4.12 -14.59
C VAL A 30 1.38 5.41 -13.97
N ARG A 31 0.16 5.39 -13.42
CA ARG A 31 -0.40 6.56 -12.73
C ARG A 31 0.44 6.97 -11.52
N THR A 32 0.93 6.02 -10.71
CA THR A 32 1.79 6.33 -9.56
C THR A 32 3.11 6.98 -9.97
N ILE A 33 3.70 6.53 -11.08
CA ILE A 33 4.92 7.12 -11.65
C ILE A 33 4.66 8.56 -12.07
N LEU A 34 3.59 8.80 -12.85
CA LEU A 34 3.24 10.14 -13.32
C LEU A 34 2.85 11.10 -12.18
N LEU A 35 2.45 10.60 -11.01
CA LEU A 35 2.11 11.41 -9.84
C LEU A 35 3.34 11.78 -8.98
N ASN A 36 4.51 11.22 -9.26
CA ASN A 36 5.67 11.41 -8.42
C ASN A 36 6.46 12.66 -8.81
N ARG A 37 6.32 13.72 -8.02
CA ARG A 37 7.05 14.99 -8.21
C ARG A 37 8.57 14.86 -8.09
N ARG A 38 9.10 13.73 -7.60
CA ARG A 38 10.55 13.50 -7.61
C ARG A 38 11.15 13.54 -9.01
N TYR A 39 10.40 13.23 -10.06
CA TYR A 39 10.96 13.28 -11.41
C TYR A 39 11.25 14.68 -11.93
N THR A 40 10.76 15.73 -11.26
CA THR A 40 11.11 17.12 -11.57
C THR A 40 12.33 17.65 -10.81
N GLY A 41 13.07 16.78 -10.11
CA GLY A 41 14.30 17.16 -9.38
C GLY A 41 14.08 17.56 -7.92
N HIS A 42 12.83 17.65 -7.48
CA HIS A 42 12.47 18.02 -6.11
C HIS A 42 12.38 16.80 -5.19
N GLN A 43 12.92 16.92 -3.97
CA GLN A 43 12.68 15.93 -2.94
C GLN A 43 11.29 16.14 -2.29
N VAL A 44 10.60 15.04 -1.97
CA VAL A 44 9.25 15.07 -1.36
C VAL A 44 9.27 14.23 -0.08
N TRP A 45 8.87 14.83 1.04
CA TRP A 45 8.75 14.17 2.35
C TRP A 45 7.40 14.46 3.01
N ASN A 46 7.23 13.99 4.26
CA ASN A 46 6.01 14.13 5.04
C ASN A 46 4.74 13.56 4.38
N LYS A 47 4.89 12.43 3.68
CA LYS A 47 3.75 11.74 3.06
C LYS A 47 2.85 11.03 4.07
N GLN A 48 3.44 10.60 5.17
CA GLN A 48 2.77 9.88 6.24
C GLN A 48 3.13 10.52 7.56
N ARG A 49 2.13 10.77 8.41
CA ARG A 49 2.29 11.27 9.77
C ARG A 49 1.88 10.18 10.75
N THR A 50 2.55 10.12 11.88
CA THR A 50 2.10 9.32 13.02
C THR A 50 1.30 10.23 13.94
N ASP A 51 0.03 9.90 14.15
CA ASP A 51 -0.84 10.58 15.10
C ASP A 51 -0.90 9.73 16.36
N GLU A 52 -0.66 10.32 17.53
CA GLU A 52 -0.90 9.68 18.81
C GLU A 52 -2.37 9.86 19.18
N VAL A 53 -3.12 8.75 19.16
CA VAL A 53 -4.55 8.75 19.49
C VAL A 53 -4.73 8.06 20.84
N LEU A 54 -5.50 8.69 21.72
CA LEU A 54 -5.88 8.08 23.00
C LEU A 54 -6.60 6.75 22.77
N LEU A 55 -6.23 5.74 23.56
CA LEU A 55 -6.89 4.44 23.56
C LEU A 55 -8.36 4.56 23.99
N ASP A 56 -8.60 5.33 25.04
CA ASP A 56 -9.93 5.70 25.52
C ASP A 56 -9.97 7.21 25.80
N VAL A 57 -11.07 7.84 25.42
CA VAL A 57 -11.33 9.27 25.67
C VAL A 57 -11.71 9.50 27.14
N ASN A 58 -12.29 8.49 27.80
CA ASN A 58 -12.75 8.60 29.19
C ASN A 58 -11.68 8.17 30.21
N ASP A 59 -10.61 7.50 29.76
CA ASP A 59 -9.48 7.11 30.60
C ASP A 59 -8.15 7.46 29.93
N VAL A 60 -7.63 8.63 30.28
CA VAL A 60 -6.38 9.18 29.74
C VAL A 60 -5.15 8.43 30.27
N ALA A 61 -5.26 7.71 31.40
CA ALA A 61 -4.15 6.97 32.00
C ALA A 61 -3.85 5.65 31.27
N LEU A 62 -4.78 5.15 30.44
CA LEU A 62 -4.59 3.97 29.59
C LEU A 62 -3.53 4.17 28.48
N GLY A 63 -3.20 5.43 28.16
CA GLY A 63 -2.12 5.80 27.25
C GLY A 63 -2.55 6.03 25.79
N HIS A 64 -1.54 6.12 24.91
CA HIS A 64 -1.70 6.48 23.50
C HIS A 64 -1.30 5.33 22.56
N THR A 65 -1.97 5.23 21.42
CA THR A 65 -1.57 4.35 20.31
C THR A 65 -1.11 5.17 19.11
N PRO A 66 0.07 4.88 18.53
CA PRO A 66 0.51 5.52 17.30
C PRO A 66 -0.30 5.01 16.10
N VAL A 67 -1.10 5.88 15.50
CA VAL A 67 -1.85 5.60 14.27
C VAL A 67 -1.17 6.30 13.10
N MET A 68 -0.67 5.50 12.16
CA MET A 68 -0.01 6.02 10.96
C MET A 68 -1.05 6.43 9.91
N ARG A 69 -1.12 7.72 9.58
CA ARG A 69 -2.08 8.29 8.62
C ARG A 69 -1.36 8.88 7.41
N TRP A 70 -1.92 8.62 6.23
CA TRP A 70 -1.48 9.27 5.01
C TRP A 70 -1.93 10.72 5.01
N ASN A 71 -0.97 11.61 4.81
CA ASN A 71 -1.25 13.03 4.70
C ASN A 71 -1.84 13.36 3.33
N GLN A 72 -2.69 14.39 3.27
CA GLN A 72 -3.16 14.91 1.99
C GLN A 72 -1.98 15.43 1.17
N ARG A 73 -2.08 15.37 -0.16
CA ARG A 73 -0.97 15.76 -1.04
C ARG A 73 -0.54 17.20 -0.87
N ASP A 74 -1.47 18.10 -0.56
CA ASP A 74 -1.21 19.53 -0.37
C ASP A 74 -0.40 19.83 0.90
N ARG A 75 -0.31 18.83 1.79
CA ARG A 75 0.49 18.90 3.03
C ARG A 75 1.83 18.17 2.90
N TRP A 76 2.14 17.60 1.73
CA TRP A 76 3.46 17.04 1.46
C TRP A 76 4.44 18.19 1.31
N VAL A 77 5.58 18.07 1.97
CA VAL A 77 6.60 19.11 1.92
C VAL A 77 7.56 18.76 0.79
N THR A 78 7.89 19.76 -0.01
CA THR A 78 8.80 19.62 -1.15
C THR A 78 9.97 20.56 -1.02
N SER A 79 11.15 20.12 -1.46
CA SER A 79 12.34 20.96 -1.50
C SER A 79 12.12 22.18 -2.38
N ASN A 80 12.59 23.35 -1.94
CA ASN A 80 12.59 24.57 -2.75
C ASN A 80 13.64 24.48 -3.87
N GLU A 81 14.81 23.89 -3.56
CA GLU A 81 15.91 23.71 -4.50
C GLU A 81 15.84 22.33 -5.19
N LEU A 82 16.43 22.26 -6.39
CA LEU A 82 16.61 21.02 -7.14
C LEU A 82 17.73 20.21 -6.48
N VAL A 83 17.40 18.99 -6.04
CA VAL A 83 18.35 18.11 -5.33
C VAL A 83 19.06 17.15 -6.29
N HIS A 84 18.45 16.86 -7.43
CA HIS A 84 19.03 15.99 -8.45
C HIS A 84 18.60 16.43 -9.85
N GLU A 85 19.33 15.94 -10.86
CA GLU A 85 19.02 16.21 -12.27
C GLU A 85 17.56 15.87 -12.57
N PRO A 86 16.75 16.82 -13.06
CA PRO A 86 15.36 16.59 -13.40
C PRO A 86 15.26 15.68 -14.62
N LEU A 87 14.54 14.56 -14.48
CA LEU A 87 14.23 13.69 -15.61
C LEU A 87 13.16 14.29 -16.52
N ILE A 88 12.31 15.17 -15.97
CA ILE A 88 11.18 15.81 -16.64
C ILE A 88 11.14 17.29 -16.22
N GLN A 89 10.84 18.17 -17.16
CA GLN A 89 10.64 19.59 -16.89
C GLN A 89 9.37 19.83 -16.05
N GLN A 90 9.38 20.87 -15.22
CA GLN A 90 8.25 21.20 -14.33
C GLN A 90 6.96 21.49 -15.13
N ALA A 91 7.05 22.21 -16.24
CA ALA A 91 5.91 22.55 -17.09
C ALA A 91 5.20 21.31 -17.68
N ASP A 92 5.96 20.29 -18.09
CA ASP A 92 5.40 19.04 -18.63
C ASP A 92 4.70 18.24 -17.54
N PHE A 93 5.28 18.22 -16.34
CA PHE A 93 4.67 17.58 -15.18
C PHE A 93 3.32 18.22 -14.84
N ASP A 94 3.25 19.55 -14.80
CA ASP A 94 2.02 20.28 -14.45
C ASP A 94 0.92 20.07 -15.51
N ARG A 95 1.29 20.06 -16.80
CA ARG A 95 0.37 19.71 -17.88
C ARG A 95 -0.24 18.32 -17.72
N VAL A 96 0.57 17.33 -17.32
CA VAL A 96 0.10 15.97 -17.05
C VAL A 96 -0.83 15.94 -15.83
N GLN A 97 -0.52 16.68 -14.76
CA GLN A 97 -1.39 16.76 -13.58
C GLN A 97 -2.77 17.34 -13.93
N ASP A 98 -2.81 18.39 -14.74
CA ASP A 98 -4.07 18.98 -15.21
C ASP A 98 -4.90 17.98 -16.02
N MET A 99 -4.26 17.23 -16.92
CA MET A 99 -4.94 16.18 -17.68
C MET A 99 -5.50 15.07 -16.77
N LEU A 100 -4.76 14.67 -15.74
CA LEU A 100 -5.19 13.67 -14.76
C LEU A 100 -6.32 14.19 -13.86
N GLY A 101 -6.29 15.47 -13.48
CA GLY A 101 -7.31 16.14 -12.68
C GLY A 101 -8.62 16.31 -13.43
N ARG A 102 -8.57 16.72 -14.70
CA ARG A 102 -9.76 16.79 -15.59
C ARG A 102 -10.44 15.43 -15.71
N ARG A 103 -9.67 14.36 -15.99
CA ARG A 103 -10.20 12.99 -16.10
C ARG A 103 -10.81 12.47 -14.80
N ALA A 104 -10.27 12.85 -13.64
CA ALA A 104 -10.83 12.46 -12.35
C ALA A 104 -12.23 13.06 -12.14
N ARG A 105 -12.44 14.32 -12.55
CA ARG A 105 -13.75 14.99 -12.45
C ARG A 105 -14.79 14.39 -13.40
N THR A 106 -14.38 14.00 -14.61
CA THR A 106 -15.28 13.36 -15.59
C THR A 106 -15.57 11.89 -15.26
N ALA A 107 -14.72 11.23 -14.45
CA ALA A 107 -14.92 9.85 -14.00
C ALA A 107 -16.00 9.69 -12.91
N THR A 108 -16.76 10.74 -12.59
CA THR A 108 -17.88 10.77 -11.64
C THR A 108 -19.12 10.02 -12.15
N ALA A 109 -19.00 9.16 -13.16
CA ALA A 109 -20.00 8.13 -13.38
C ALA A 109 -19.87 7.09 -12.24
N PRO A 110 -20.92 6.80 -11.46
CA PRO A 110 -20.84 5.82 -10.41
C PRO A 110 -20.39 4.50 -11.01
N LYS A 111 -19.19 4.03 -10.64
CA LYS A 111 -18.78 2.65 -10.96
C LYS A 111 -19.84 1.75 -10.35
N ARG A 112 -20.62 1.06 -11.18
CA ARG A 112 -21.58 0.05 -10.72
C ARG A 112 -20.83 -0.86 -9.74
N ALA A 113 -21.27 -0.85 -8.49
CA ALA A 113 -20.71 -1.74 -7.48
C ALA A 113 -20.81 -3.15 -8.03
N HIS A 114 -19.69 -3.86 -8.07
CA HIS A 114 -19.71 -5.26 -8.47
C HIS A 114 -20.68 -5.99 -7.53
N ARG A 115 -21.76 -6.57 -8.08
CA ARG A 115 -22.73 -7.32 -7.29
C ARG A 115 -21.98 -8.48 -6.65
N SER A 116 -21.76 -8.40 -5.33
CA SER A 116 -21.12 -9.48 -4.59
C SER A 116 -22.04 -10.69 -4.67
N ARG A 117 -21.52 -11.83 -5.14
CA ARG A 117 -22.29 -13.08 -5.28
C ARG A 117 -22.86 -13.58 -3.94
N HIS A 118 -22.23 -13.20 -2.83
CA HIS A 118 -22.66 -13.50 -1.46
C HIS A 118 -22.71 -12.18 -0.67
N PRO A 119 -23.81 -11.41 -0.75
CA PRO A 119 -23.97 -10.22 0.07
C PRO A 119 -24.21 -10.65 1.53
N TYR A 120 -23.34 -10.23 2.45
CA TYR A 120 -23.57 -10.44 3.88
C TYR A 120 -24.82 -9.66 4.34
N ILE A 121 -25.58 -10.24 5.27
CA ILE A 121 -26.90 -9.75 5.74
C ILE A 121 -26.84 -8.29 6.22
N PHE A 122 -25.69 -7.85 6.76
CA PHE A 122 -25.51 -6.48 7.27
C PHE A 122 -25.11 -5.43 6.21
N LYS A 123 -24.99 -5.80 4.93
CA LYS A 123 -24.56 -4.88 3.86
C LYS A 123 -25.59 -3.77 3.57
N SER A 124 -26.88 -4.01 3.80
CA SER A 124 -27.94 -3.02 3.62
C SER A 124 -28.27 -2.21 4.88
N LEU A 125 -27.69 -2.57 6.03
CA LEU A 125 -27.95 -1.93 7.33
C LEU A 125 -26.81 -0.99 7.78
N SER A 126 -25.72 -0.90 7.04
CA SER A 126 -24.61 0.01 7.33
C SER A 126 -24.75 1.31 6.53
N THR A 127 -25.52 2.26 7.06
CA THR A 127 -25.44 3.67 6.66
C THR A 127 -24.37 4.34 7.52
N ALA A 128 -23.34 4.91 6.86
CA ALA A 128 -22.26 5.57 7.56
C ALA A 128 -22.76 6.90 8.16
N ALA A 129 -23.02 6.92 9.46
CA ALA A 129 -23.07 8.15 10.23
C ALA A 129 -21.61 8.60 10.50
N SER A 130 -21.20 9.62 9.75
CA SER A 130 -19.99 10.44 9.93
C SER A 130 -18.59 9.81 9.75
N ALA A 131 -17.71 10.66 9.23
CA ALA A 131 -16.37 10.39 8.75
C ALA A 131 -15.44 9.69 9.75
N ALA A 132 -15.02 8.45 9.43
CA ALA A 132 -13.63 7.97 9.40
C ALA A 132 -13.59 6.43 9.41
N GLY A 133 -12.71 5.83 8.61
CA GLY A 133 -12.33 4.42 8.75
C GLY A 133 -13.10 3.45 7.85
N ARG A 134 -12.46 3.01 6.77
CA ARG A 134 -12.94 1.88 5.95
C ARG A 134 -12.66 0.59 6.72
N CYS A 135 -13.64 0.05 7.45
CA CYS A 135 -13.55 -1.28 8.03
C CYS A 135 -13.52 -2.32 6.90
N LYS A 136 -12.39 -3.01 6.71
CA LYS A 136 -12.33 -4.22 5.88
C LYS A 136 -12.60 -5.41 6.80
N ALA A 137 -13.54 -6.27 6.43
CA ALA A 137 -13.69 -7.56 7.10
C ALA A 137 -12.41 -8.39 6.88
N SER A 138 -11.73 -8.73 7.97
CA SER A 138 -10.76 -9.82 8.02
C SER A 138 -11.55 -11.11 8.23
N THR A 139 -11.53 -12.02 7.26
CA THR A 139 -11.96 -13.40 7.50
C THR A 139 -10.91 -14.08 8.40
N PRO A 140 -11.26 -14.61 9.58
CA PRO A 140 -10.38 -15.54 10.25
C PRO A 140 -10.32 -16.81 9.39
N THR A 141 -9.16 -17.13 8.85
CA THR A 141 -8.90 -18.47 8.30
C THR A 141 -8.89 -19.43 9.48
N ALA A 142 -10.04 -20.03 9.78
CA ALA A 142 -10.12 -21.19 10.66
C ALA A 142 -9.51 -22.38 9.92
N SER A 143 -8.31 -22.79 10.30
CA SER A 143 -7.77 -24.09 9.93
C SER A 143 -8.52 -25.18 10.70
N PRO A 144 -9.08 -26.22 10.07
CA PRO A 144 -9.61 -27.36 10.81
C PRO A 144 -8.44 -28.14 11.45
N THR A 145 -8.47 -28.22 12.78
CA THR A 145 -7.64 -29.12 13.58
C THR A 145 -8.07 -30.55 13.29
N THR A 146 -7.35 -31.24 12.41
CA THR A 146 -7.38 -32.71 12.36
C THR A 146 -6.26 -33.22 13.25
N ALA A 147 -6.64 -33.83 14.36
CA ALA A 147 -5.76 -34.62 15.20
C ALA A 147 -5.24 -35.84 14.41
N ALA A 148 -3.92 -35.99 14.34
CA ALA A 148 -3.26 -37.25 14.02
C ALA A 148 -2.04 -37.38 14.91
N ALA A 149 -2.06 -38.39 15.78
CA ALA A 149 -0.97 -38.78 16.63
C ALA A 149 0.24 -39.24 15.80
N SER A 150 1.45 -38.80 16.15
CA SER A 150 2.66 -39.56 15.83
C SER A 150 3.77 -39.27 16.84
N ARG A 151 4.28 -40.35 17.42
CA ARG A 151 5.38 -40.44 18.37
C ARG A 151 6.70 -40.06 17.69
N ARG A 152 7.54 -39.25 18.35
CA ARG A 152 8.86 -39.64 18.86
C ARG A 152 9.70 -38.42 19.21
N SER A 153 10.10 -38.42 20.47
CA SER A 153 11.28 -37.76 21.02
C SER A 153 12.52 -38.07 20.18
N MET A 154 13.35 -37.06 19.91
CA MET A 154 14.80 -37.09 20.19
C MET A 154 15.44 -35.70 20.01
N PRO A 155 16.39 -35.32 20.88
CA PRO A 155 17.02 -34.01 20.88
C PRO A 155 18.18 -33.90 19.87
N TRP A 156 18.46 -32.66 19.47
CA TRP A 156 19.53 -32.25 18.56
C TRP A 156 20.93 -32.49 19.18
N PRO A 157 21.94 -32.96 18.43
CA PRO A 157 23.31 -33.02 18.92
C PRO A 157 24.02 -31.67 18.74
N THR A 158 24.38 -31.03 19.85
CA THR A 158 25.29 -29.89 19.90
C THR A 158 26.72 -30.41 19.74
N ARG A 159 27.40 -30.07 18.64
CA ARG A 159 28.83 -30.36 18.46
C ARG A 159 29.65 -29.29 19.20
N SER A 160 30.22 -29.64 20.35
CA SER A 160 31.27 -28.87 21.01
C SER A 160 32.63 -29.23 20.41
N THR A 161 33.29 -28.24 19.81
CA THR A 161 34.68 -28.34 19.37
C THR A 161 35.58 -27.93 20.53
N THR A 162 36.27 -28.89 21.15
CA THR A 162 37.43 -28.62 22.02
C THR A 162 38.69 -28.60 21.16
N ARG A 163 39.41 -27.47 21.20
CA ARG A 163 40.74 -27.30 20.63
C ARG A 163 41.75 -27.64 21.73
N THR A 164 42.44 -28.76 21.60
CA THR A 164 43.59 -29.13 22.42
C THR A 164 44.85 -28.47 21.88
N THR A 165 45.72 -28.13 22.82
CA THR A 165 47.07 -27.56 22.81
C THR A 165 47.99 -28.04 21.69
#